data_AF-A0A0W8FIN2-F1
#
_entry.id   AF-A0A0W8FIN2-F1
#
_cell.length_a   1.000
_cell.length_b   1.000
_cell.length_c   1.000
_cell.angle_alpha   90.00
_cell.angle_beta   90.00
_cell.angle_gamma   90.00
#
_symmetry.space_group_name_H-M   'P 1'
#
loop_
_entity.id
_entity.type
_entity.pdbx_description
1 polymer ?
#
loop_
_entity_poly.entity_id
_entity_poly.type
_entity_poly.pdbx_seq_one_letter_code
_entity_poly.pdbx_strand_id
1 'polypeptide(L)'
;MPAVLLVAAWAYADRREGEFLDVAVWLFGEQFGFDLGLIGEMTLQSLDVIRRDIAQMQTALHLKGIKPGFRTIVPLAVNLIVLQLRRTEDQARLLAVRGYTKGGRICPKFRTGYRDALSAVFAAILVIAALVAVRDVFIVLQ
;
A
#
# COMPACT_ATOMS: atom_id res chain seq x y z
N MET A 1 -3.50 -18.21 7.52
CA MET A 1 -2.35 -17.29 7.37
C MET A 1 -1.80 -17.19 5.94
N PRO A 2 -1.35 -18.28 5.28
CA PRO A 2 -0.76 -18.15 3.93
C PRO A 2 -1.77 -17.65 2.88
N ALA A 3 -3.04 -18.03 3.00
CA ALA A 3 -4.10 -17.55 2.10
C ALA A 3 -4.27 -16.01 2.16
N VAL A 4 -4.20 -15.41 3.35
CA VAL A 4 -4.34 -13.95 3.51
C VAL A 4 -3.15 -13.22 2.86
N LEU A 5 -1.94 -13.75 3.04
CA LEU A 5 -0.74 -13.21 2.42
C LEU A 5 -0.77 -13.32 0.89
N LEU A 6 -1.30 -14.43 0.35
CA LEU A 6 -1.45 -14.62 -1.09
C LEU A 6 -2.46 -13.63 -1.68
N VAL A 7 -3.60 -13.42 -1.01
CA VAL A 7 -4.60 -12.43 -1.44
C VAL A 7 -4.01 -11.02 -1.39
N ALA A 8 -3.32 -10.67 -0.30
CA ALA A 8 -2.67 -9.37 -0.16
C ALA A 8 -1.59 -9.15 -1.23
N ALA A 9 -0.74 -10.15 -1.49
CA ALA A 9 0.29 -10.07 -2.51
C ALA A 9 -0.31 -9.92 -3.91
N TRP A 10 -1.36 -10.68 -4.23
CA TRP A 10 -2.06 -10.55 -5.51
C TRP A 10 -2.72 -9.18 -5.67
N ALA A 11 -3.42 -8.69 -4.63
CA ALA A 11 -4.08 -7.38 -4.65
C ALA A 11 -3.07 -6.22 -4.79
N TYR A 12 -1.85 -6.39 -4.28
CA TYR A 12 -0.81 -5.36 -4.34
C TYR A 12 0.05 -5.42 -5.62
N ALA A 13 0.12 -6.57 -6.29
CA ALA A 13 1.04 -6.80 -7.40
C ALA A 13 0.75 -5.96 -8.65
N ASP A 14 -0.52 -5.66 -8.93
CA ASP A 14 -0.95 -4.90 -10.12
C ASP A 14 -1.51 -3.51 -9.77
N ARG A 15 -1.20 -3.03 -8.56
CA ARG A 15 -1.74 -1.78 -8.03
C ARG A 15 -1.19 -0.59 -8.79
N ARG A 16 -2.06 0.34 -9.19
CA ARG A 16 -1.66 1.62 -9.81
C ARG A 16 -1.52 2.71 -8.75
N GLU A 17 -0.76 3.75 -9.09
CA GLU A 17 -0.68 4.97 -8.28
C GLU A 17 -2.07 5.59 -8.13
N GLY A 18 -2.44 5.95 -6.90
CA GLY A 18 -3.74 6.53 -6.54
C GLY A 18 -4.85 5.53 -6.22
N GLU A 19 -4.71 4.24 -6.54
CA GLU A 19 -5.80 3.26 -6.30
C GLU A 19 -6.09 3.04 -4.81
N PHE A 20 -5.06 3.09 -3.94
CA PHE A 20 -5.29 2.94 -2.50
C PHE A 20 -6.01 4.16 -1.91
N LEU A 21 -5.73 5.36 -2.43
CA LEU A 21 -6.47 6.56 -2.05
C LEU A 21 -7.94 6.42 -2.45
N ASP A 22 -8.22 5.98 -3.68
CA ASP A 22 -9.58 5.75 -4.17
C ASP A 22 -10.32 4.70 -3.33
N VAL A 23 -9.68 3.57 -3.02
CA VAL A 23 -10.25 2.52 -2.16
C VAL A 23 -10.52 3.02 -0.74
N ALA A 24 -9.57 3.76 -0.14
CA ALA A 24 -9.73 4.28 1.21
C ALA A 24 -10.86 5.31 1.30
N VAL A 25 -10.98 6.21 0.31
CA VAL A 25 -12.07 7.19 0.23
C VAL A 25 -13.41 6.52 -0.01
N TRP A 26 -13.46 5.49 -0.86
CA TRP A 26 -14.68 4.71 -1.08
C TRP A 26 -15.12 3.96 0.19
N LEU A 27 -14.19 3.38 0.94
CA LEU A 27 -14.49 2.57 2.12
C LEU A 27 -14.78 3.41 3.39
N PHE A 28 -14.04 4.50 3.59
CA PHE A 28 -14.07 5.29 4.82
C PHE A 28 -14.57 6.73 4.64
N GLY A 29 -15.03 7.09 3.44
CA GLY A 29 -15.59 8.40 3.12
C GLY A 29 -14.57 9.49 2.80
N GLU A 30 -15.07 10.67 2.39
CA GLU A 30 -14.27 11.76 1.83
C GLU A 30 -13.25 12.36 2.81
N GLN A 31 -13.51 12.40 4.11
CA GLN A 31 -12.58 13.04 5.06
C GLN A 31 -11.57 12.04 5.62
N PHE A 32 -12.03 11.08 6.42
CA PHE A 32 -11.16 10.12 7.08
C PHE A 32 -10.50 9.15 6.08
N GLY A 33 -11.24 8.70 5.06
CA GLY A 33 -10.71 7.85 4.00
C GLY A 33 -9.69 8.56 3.12
N PHE A 34 -9.85 9.86 2.89
CA PHE A 34 -8.85 10.63 2.17
C PHE A 34 -7.55 10.73 2.96
N ASP A 35 -7.59 11.08 4.25
CA ASP A 35 -6.38 11.19 5.06
C ASP A 35 -5.66 9.83 5.16
N LEU A 36 -6.40 8.76 5.43
CA LEU A 36 -5.85 7.40 5.53
C LEU A 36 -5.28 6.91 4.19
N GLY A 37 -6.03 7.14 3.10
CA GLY A 37 -5.62 6.81 1.75
C GLY A 37 -4.38 7.58 1.32
N LEU A 38 -4.31 8.88 1.62
CA LEU A 38 -3.18 9.74 1.28
C LEU A 38 -1.91 9.32 2.05
N ILE A 39 -2.03 9.06 3.35
CA ILE A 39 -0.91 8.56 4.16
C ILE A 39 -0.41 7.21 3.62
N GLY A 40 -1.33 6.30 3.31
CA GLY A 40 -0.97 5.02 2.72
C GLY A 40 -0.28 5.16 1.37
N GLU A 41 -0.83 5.98 0.47
CA GLU A 41 -0.26 6.26 -0.85
C GLU A 41 1.15 6.84 -0.76
N MET A 42 1.34 7.85 0.10
CA MET A 42 2.65 8.46 0.33
C MET A 42 3.65 7.48 0.93
N THR A 43 3.20 6.59 1.82
CA THR A 43 4.05 5.56 2.44
C THR A 43 4.53 4.56 1.39
N LEU A 44 3.61 4.06 0.55
CA LEU A 44 3.94 3.10 -0.51
C LEU A 44 4.89 3.70 -1.54
N GLN A 45 4.62 4.94 -1.99
CA GLN A 45 5.53 5.68 -2.86
C GLN A 45 6.91 5.85 -2.20
N SER A 46 6.96 6.11 -0.89
CA SER A 46 8.22 6.29 -0.17
C SER A 46 9.04 5.01 -0.07
N LEU A 47 8.42 3.84 0.06
CA LEU A 47 9.12 2.55 0.10
C LEU A 47 9.91 2.29 -1.20
N ASP A 48 9.33 2.61 -2.35
CA ASP A 48 10.00 2.46 -3.65
C ASP A 48 11.19 3.40 -3.82
N VAL A 49 11.14 4.58 -3.19
CA VAL A 49 12.28 5.50 -3.19
C VAL A 49 13.33 5.09 -2.17
N ILE A 50 12.94 4.67 -0.96
CA ILE A 50 13.84 4.17 0.09
C ILE A 50 14.69 3.02 -0.44
N ARG A 51 14.10 2.10 -1.23
CA ARG A 51 14.85 1.01 -1.86
C ARG A 51 16.00 1.54 -2.73
N ARG A 52 15.76 2.58 -3.52
CA ARG A 52 16.78 3.22 -4.36
C ARG A 52 17.81 3.96 -3.53
N ASP A 53 17.38 4.68 -2.49
CA ASP A 53 18.24 5.42 -1.57
C ASP A 53 19.21 4.46 -0.84
N ILE A 54 18.72 3.30 -0.37
CA ILE A 54 19.54 2.25 0.24
C ILE A 54 20.60 1.72 -0.75
N ALA A 55 20.19 1.41 -1.98
CA ALA A 55 21.12 0.91 -3.00
C ALA A 55 22.25 1.91 -3.27
N GLN A 56 21.93 3.19 -3.40
CA GLN A 56 22.93 4.25 -3.59
C GLN A 56 23.86 4.40 -2.39
N MET A 57 23.31 4.35 -1.16
CA MET A 57 24.13 4.41 0.07
C MET A 57 25.08 3.20 0.18
N GLN A 58 24.63 2.01 -0.21
CA GLN A 58 25.49 0.82 -0.27
C GLN A 58 26.62 0.98 -1.28
N THR A 59 26.33 1.48 -2.48
CA THR A 59 27.36 1.79 -3.48
C THR A 59 28.37 2.81 -2.94
N ALA A 60 27.91 3.87 -2.26
CA ALA A 60 28.79 4.87 -1.67
C ALA A 60 29.68 4.30 -0.55
N LEU A 61 29.16 3.41 0.29
CA LEU A 61 29.96 2.69 1.31
C LEU A 61 31.04 1.83 0.66
N HIS A 62 30.68 1.12 -0.41
CA HIS A 62 31.62 0.28 -1.15
C HIS A 62 32.76 1.12 -1.76
N LEU A 63 32.43 2.26 -2.39
CA LEU A 63 33.40 3.20 -2.94
C LEU A 63 34.33 3.81 -1.87
N LYS A 64 33.82 4.01 -0.65
CA LYS A 64 34.61 4.49 0.49
C LYS A 64 35.42 3.38 1.18
N GLY A 65 35.35 2.13 0.72
CA GLY A 65 36.02 0.99 1.35
C GLY A 65 35.49 0.65 2.75
N ILE A 66 34.32 1.15 3.12
CA ILE A 66 33.72 0.93 4.44
C ILE A 66 32.96 -0.38 4.41
N LYS A 67 33.32 -1.33 5.29
CA LYS A 67 32.62 -2.60 5.40
C LYS A 67 31.24 -2.39 6.04
N PRO A 68 30.15 -2.85 5.40
CA PRO A 68 28.82 -2.78 6.01
C PRO A 68 28.80 -3.62 7.30
N GLY A 69 28.43 -3.00 8.41
CA GLY A 69 28.36 -3.64 9.72
C GLY A 69 27.42 -2.89 10.65
N PHE A 70 27.20 -3.40 11.86
CA PHE A 70 26.23 -2.81 12.79
C PHE A 70 26.48 -1.31 13.06
N ARG A 71 27.75 -0.89 13.12
CA ARG A 71 28.15 0.51 13.30
C ARG A 71 27.82 1.41 12.10
N THR A 72 27.68 0.86 10.90
CA THR A 72 27.28 1.62 9.70
C THR A 72 25.77 1.66 9.52
N ILE A 73 25.01 0.77 10.17
CA ILE A 73 23.54 0.75 10.08
C ILE A 73 22.94 2.01 10.71
N VAL A 74 23.40 2.39 11.90
CA VAL A 74 22.90 3.58 12.61
C VAL A 74 23.02 4.86 11.77
N PRO A 75 24.20 5.26 11.27
CA PRO A 75 24.31 6.48 10.46
C PRO A 75 23.54 6.39 9.14
N LEU A 76 23.42 5.19 8.56
CA LEU A 76 22.68 4.98 7.32
C LEU A 76 21.16 5.12 7.55
N ALA A 77 20.65 4.59 8.65
CA ALA A 77 19.27 4.77 9.09
C ALA A 77 18.96 6.23 9.41
N VAL A 78 19.83 6.93 10.14
CA VAL A 78 19.67 8.37 10.43
C VAL A 78 19.62 9.17 9.13
N ASN A 79 20.52 8.89 8.18
CA ASN A 79 20.52 9.57 6.89
C ASN A 79 19.21 9.33 6.11
N LEU A 80 18.73 8.09 6.07
CA LEU A 80 17.43 7.76 5.45
C LEU A 80 16.27 8.49 6.11
N ILE A 81 16.23 8.55 7.45
CA ILE A 81 15.19 9.26 8.20
C ILE A 81 15.22 10.76 7.85
N VAL A 82 16.40 11.38 7.87
CA VAL A 82 16.54 12.81 7.54
C VAL A 82 16.11 13.09 6.10
N LEU A 83 16.49 12.23 5.15
CA LEU A 83 16.09 12.36 3.74
C LEU A 83 14.56 12.24 3.59
N GLN A 84 13.95 11.27 4.28
CA GLN A 84 12.52 11.05 4.23
C GLN A 84 11.73 12.19 4.90
N LEU A 85 12.22 12.73 6.03
CA LEU A 85 11.60 13.88 6.69
C LEU A 85 11.57 15.10 5.77
N ARG A 86 12.70 15.44 5.13
CA ARG A 86 12.77 16.56 4.17
C ARG A 86 11.81 16.37 3.00
N ARG A 87 11.77 15.17 2.42
CA ARG A 87 10.85 14.85 1.31
C ARG A 87 9.38 14.96 1.73
N THR A 88 9.05 14.49 2.93
CA THR A 88 7.68 14.54 3.46
C THR A 88 7.27 15.98 3.77
N GLU A 89 8.21 16.82 4.25
CA GLU A 89 7.98 18.25 4.48
C GLU A 89 7.68 19.00 3.17
N ASP A 90 8.44 18.72 2.10
CA ASP A 90 8.16 19.27 0.77
C ASP A 90 6.77 18.85 0.26
N GLN A 91 6.41 17.58 0.42
CA GLN A 91 5.08 17.06 0.05
C GLN A 91 3.97 17.70 0.89
N ALA A 92 4.16 17.83 2.20
CA ALA A 92 3.20 18.46 3.10
C ALA A 92 2.98 19.93 2.72
N ARG A 93 4.05 20.66 2.38
CA ARG A 93 3.96 22.04 1.92
C ARG A 93 3.18 22.15 0.61
N LEU A 94 3.41 21.24 -0.35
CA LEU A 94 2.66 21.20 -1.61
C LEU A 94 1.17 20.93 -1.38
N LEU A 95 0.84 20.01 -0.47
CA LEU A 95 -0.54 19.71 -0.08
C LEU A 95 -1.21 20.93 0.57
N ALA A 96 -0.50 21.59 1.50
CA ALA A 96 -0.99 22.78 2.19
C ALA A 96 -1.27 23.95 1.22
N VAL A 97 -0.37 24.21 0.25
CA VAL A 97 -0.57 25.25 -0.79
C VAL A 97 -1.78 24.93 -1.68
N ARG A 98 -2.10 23.65 -1.89
CA ARG A 98 -3.29 23.20 -2.62
C ARG A 98 -4.57 23.22 -1.77
N GLY A 99 -4.48 23.63 -0.50
CA GLY A 99 -5.62 23.70 0.42
C GLY A 99 -5.92 22.41 1.17
N TYR A 100 -5.08 21.37 1.05
CA TYR A 100 -5.23 20.12 1.80
C TYR A 100 -4.57 20.25 3.18
N THR A 101 -5.33 20.76 4.16
CA THR A 101 -4.89 20.90 5.56
C THR A 101 -5.53 19.87 6.49
N LYS A 102 -6.73 19.36 6.13
CA LYS A 102 -7.44 18.28 6.84
C LYS A 102 -8.48 17.65 5.91
N GLY A 103 -8.39 16.35 5.68
CA GLY A 103 -9.25 15.66 4.73
C GLY A 103 -9.07 16.18 3.30
N GLY A 104 -9.96 15.73 2.42
CA GLY A 104 -10.00 16.18 1.03
C GLY A 104 -11.30 15.78 0.37
N ARG A 105 -11.44 16.11 -0.90
CA ARG A 105 -12.45 15.50 -1.76
C ARG A 105 -11.77 14.98 -2.99
N ILE A 106 -12.01 13.71 -3.28
CA ILE A 106 -11.63 13.06 -4.53
C ILE A 106 -12.81 12.20 -4.94
N CYS A 107 -13.18 12.25 -6.21
CA CYS A 107 -14.15 11.31 -6.75
C CYS A 107 -13.39 10.04 -7.14
N PRO A 108 -13.53 8.92 -6.40
CA PRO A 108 -12.79 7.70 -6.70
C PRO A 108 -13.20 7.18 -8.07
N LYS A 109 -12.23 6.76 -8.88
CA LYS A 109 -12.49 6.26 -10.24
C LYS A 109 -11.89 4.88 -10.43
N PHE A 110 -12.71 3.87 -10.20
CA PHE A 110 -12.33 2.48 -10.47
C PHE A 110 -12.47 2.17 -11.96
N ARG A 111 -11.42 1.62 -12.57
CA ARG A 111 -11.47 1.08 -13.93
C ARG A 111 -11.64 -0.42 -13.83
N THR A 112 -12.75 -0.95 -14.34
CA THR A 112 -13.00 -2.39 -14.39
C THR A 112 -12.46 -2.98 -15.70
N GLY A 113 -11.74 -4.09 -15.59
CA GLY A 113 -11.24 -4.88 -16.73
C GLY A 113 -11.94 -6.23 -16.85
N TYR A 114 -11.74 -6.92 -17.99
CA TYR A 114 -12.27 -8.27 -18.21
C TYR A 114 -11.79 -9.28 -17.16
N ARG A 115 -10.56 -9.11 -16.64
CA ARG A 115 -9.99 -9.95 -15.58
C ARG A 115 -10.73 -9.79 -14.25
N ASP A 116 -11.33 -8.63 -13.98
CA ASP A 116 -12.08 -8.36 -12.75
C ASP A 116 -13.44 -9.08 -12.76
N ALA A 117 -14.06 -9.20 -13.94
CA ALA A 117 -15.29 -9.98 -14.10
C ALA A 117 -15.02 -11.47 -13.83
N LEU A 118 -13.91 -11.99 -14.36
CA LEU A 118 -13.52 -13.39 -14.15
C LEU A 118 -13.22 -13.65 -12.66
N SER A 119 -12.46 -12.77 -12.00
CA SER A 119 -12.17 -12.90 -10.57
C SER A 119 -13.43 -12.79 -9.71
N ALA A 120 -14.37 -11.90 -10.06
CA ALA A 120 -15.67 -11.80 -9.38
C ALA A 120 -16.50 -13.08 -9.52
N VAL A 121 -16.52 -13.72 -10.70
CA VAL A 121 -17.22 -15.00 -10.91
C VAL A 121 -16.59 -16.11 -10.07
N PHE A 122 -15.26 -16.24 -10.07
CA PHE A 122 -14.59 -17.24 -9.23
C PHE A 122 -14.85 -17.01 -7.74
N ALA A 123 -14.82 -15.75 -7.28
CA ALA A 123 -15.15 -15.41 -5.90
C ALA A 123 -16.61 -15.79 -5.57
N ALA A 124 -17.57 -15.52 -6.45
CA ALA A 124 -18.96 -15.90 -6.26
C ALA A 124 -19.15 -17.42 -6.17
N ILE A 125 -18.51 -18.19 -7.06
CA ILE A 125 -18.57 -19.67 -7.03
C ILE A 125 -18.02 -20.21 -5.71
N LEU A 126 -16.88 -19.69 -5.23
CA LEU A 126 -16.28 -20.10 -3.96
C LEU A 126 -17.20 -19.80 -2.78
N VAL A 127 -17.82 -18.62 -2.76
CA VAL A 127 -18.78 -18.24 -1.70
C VAL A 127 -20.00 -19.16 -1.73
N ILE A 128 -20.56 -19.43 -2.91
CA ILE A 128 -21.71 -20.34 -3.06
C ILE A 128 -21.35 -21.76 -2.62
N ALA A 129 -20.20 -22.28 -3.04
CA ALA A 129 -19.73 -23.61 -2.64
C ALA A 129 -19.52 -23.71 -1.12
N ALA A 130 -18.97 -22.67 -0.50
CA ALA A 130 -18.81 -22.62 0.95
C ALA A 130 -20.17 -22.63 1.68
N LEU A 131 -21.15 -21.87 1.19
CA LEU A 131 -22.50 -21.84 1.76
C LEU A 131 -23.23 -23.18 1.61
N VAL A 132 -23.10 -23.85 0.46
CA VAL A 132 -23.69 -25.18 0.23
C VAL A 132 -23.04 -26.24 1.12
N ALA A 133 -21.70 -26.27 1.21
CA ALA A 133 -20.99 -27.21 2.06
C ALA A 133 -21.36 -27.04 3.55
N VAL A 134 -21.53 -25.80 4.03
CA VAL A 134 -22.02 -25.54 5.40
C VAL A 134 -23.45 -26.02 5.57
N ARG A 135 -24.32 -25.83 4.57
CA ARG A 135 -25.71 -26.30 4.62
C ARG A 135 -25.80 -27.83 4.69
N ASP A 136 -25.00 -28.54 3.90
CA ASP A 136 -25.00 -30.00 3.87
C ASP A 136 -24.44 -30.60 5.17
N VAL A 137 -23.44 -29.97 5.80
CA VAL A 137 -22.97 -30.37 7.15
C VAL A 137 -24.05 -30.19 8.20
N PHE A 138 -24.84 -29.11 8.14
CA PHE A 138 -25.95 -28.89 9.07
C PHE A 138 -27.14 -29.85 8.87
N ILE A 139 -27.37 -30.35 7.65
CA ILE A 139 -28.46 -31.31 7.35
C ILE A 139 -28.14 -32.74 7.83
N VAL A 140 -26.86 -33.13 7.89
CA VAL A 140 -26.43 -34.49 8.30
C VAL A 140 -26.35 -34.67 9.83
N LEU A 141 -26.31 -33.57 10.59
CA LEU A 141 -26.19 -33.55 12.06
C LEU A 141 -27.53 -33.47 12.82
N GLN A 142 -28.66 -33.50 12.10
CA GLN A 142 -30.02 -33.48 12.64
C GLN A 142 -30.69 -34.84 12.46
#